data_AF-A0A535AZJ8-F1
#
_entry.id   AF-A0A535AZJ8-F1
#
_cell.length_a   1.000
_cell.length_b   1.000
_cell.length_c   1.000
_cell.angle_alpha   90.00
_cell.angle_beta   90.00
_cell.angle_gamma   90.00
#
_symmetry.space_group_name_H-M   'P 1'
#
loop_
_entity.id
_entity.type
_entity.pdbx_description
1 polymer ?
#
loop_
_entity_poly.entity_id
_entity_poly.type
_entity_poly.pdbx_seq_one_letter_code
_entity_poly.pdbx_strand_id
1 'polypeptide(L)'
;MNSYVRRLNRLAQAYRVAEEKIVGAYFKERRSKADHVHWLSAQAFKEYSAIKPIFTALAKLYPELDREIDRHDFEELTEKLADETKHARLVMDLLEELTGNRVTFADLLWLPQDRKLARIRSRFSRSYATLLHGNGAIKENEIRRTDEDLERAAITLTEGGGGALYRICSKLRRNGTERKIALVFKEILVDETAHKDAGAHSLASLVKTRAAFERAARIICEISSQRLRMRNEQFGFPLKEYEIKVFEQRAREAATHP
;
A
#
# COMPACT_ATOMS: atom_id res chain seq x y z
N MET A 1 -2.84 -24.71 2.99
CA MET A 1 -2.74 -23.42 3.73
C MET A 1 -3.22 -23.61 5.18
N ASN A 2 -2.37 -23.34 6.18
CA ASN A 2 -2.69 -23.50 7.62
C ASN A 2 -3.87 -22.59 8.02
N SER A 3 -4.68 -23.01 9.02
CA SER A 3 -5.84 -22.28 9.53
C SER A 3 -5.50 -20.85 9.98
N TYR A 4 -4.31 -20.64 10.54
CA TYR A 4 -3.82 -19.30 10.92
C TYR A 4 -3.71 -18.36 9.71
N VAL A 5 -3.07 -18.79 8.63
CA VAL A 5 -2.88 -17.97 7.42
C VAL A 5 -4.23 -17.64 6.78
N ARG A 6 -5.16 -18.61 6.76
CA ARG A 6 -6.54 -18.35 6.30
C ARG A 6 -7.24 -17.27 7.12
N ARG A 7 -7.02 -17.23 8.43
CA ARG A 7 -7.59 -16.20 9.32
C ARG A 7 -6.92 -14.85 9.11
N LEU A 8 -5.60 -14.79 8.91
CA LEU A 8 -4.89 -13.55 8.58
C LEU A 8 -5.35 -12.98 7.22
N ASN A 9 -5.54 -13.84 6.21
CA ASN A 9 -6.09 -13.43 4.92
C ASN A 9 -7.52 -12.89 5.04
N ARG A 10 -8.37 -13.54 5.85
CA ARG A 10 -9.72 -13.03 6.14
C ARG A 10 -9.69 -11.67 6.84
N LEU A 11 -8.81 -11.49 7.82
CA LEU A 11 -8.59 -10.22 8.50
C LEU A 11 -8.21 -9.12 7.50
N ALA A 12 -7.17 -9.36 6.70
CA ALA A 12 -6.71 -8.41 5.69
C ALA A 12 -7.81 -8.10 4.66
N GLN A 13 -8.55 -9.12 4.21
CA GLN A 13 -9.66 -8.94 3.27
C GLN A 13 -10.81 -8.14 3.88
N ALA A 14 -11.14 -8.32 5.16
CA ALA A 14 -12.18 -7.55 5.81
C ALA A 14 -11.80 -6.06 5.92
N TYR A 15 -10.53 -5.75 6.19
CA TYR A 15 -10.01 -4.39 6.12
C TYR A 15 -10.03 -3.81 4.69
N ARG A 16 -9.76 -4.62 3.66
CA ARG A 16 -9.90 -4.19 2.25
C ARG A 16 -11.34 -3.80 1.92
N VAL A 17 -12.32 -4.59 2.40
CA VAL A 17 -13.75 -4.26 2.24
C VAL A 17 -14.11 -2.98 2.99
N ALA A 18 -13.52 -2.72 4.15
CA ALA A 18 -13.69 -1.45 4.87
C ALA A 18 -13.12 -0.26 4.07
N GLU A 19 -11.94 -0.41 3.46
CA GLU A 19 -11.34 0.61 2.59
C GLU A 19 -12.23 0.90 1.38
N GLU A 20 -12.83 -0.12 0.78
CA GLU A 20 -13.80 0.04 -0.31
C GLU A 20 -14.99 0.94 0.07
N LYS A 21 -15.47 0.86 1.32
CA LYS A 21 -16.57 1.71 1.78
C LYS A 21 -16.19 3.19 1.83
N ILE A 22 -14.95 3.50 2.20
CA ILE A 22 -14.44 4.87 2.22
C ILE A 22 -14.35 5.43 0.80
N VAL A 23 -13.67 4.70 -0.10
CA VAL A 23 -13.52 5.13 -1.51
C VAL A 23 -14.88 5.22 -2.18
N GLY A 24 -15.75 4.24 -1.94
CA GLY A 24 -17.12 4.23 -2.45
C GLY A 24 -17.96 5.41 -1.95
N ALA A 25 -17.81 5.82 -0.68
CA ALA A 25 -18.50 6.99 -0.14
C ALA A 25 -18.10 8.27 -0.87
N TYR A 26 -16.82 8.44 -1.21
CA TYR A 26 -16.37 9.58 -1.98
C TYR A 26 -17.02 9.66 -3.37
N PHE A 27 -17.05 8.55 -4.13
CA PHE A 27 -17.57 8.52 -5.51
C PHE A 27 -19.11 8.44 -5.61
N LYS A 28 -19.84 8.25 -4.49
CA LYS A 28 -21.31 8.35 -4.48
C LYS A 28 -21.79 9.75 -4.87
N GLU A 29 -21.09 10.78 -4.41
CA GLU A 29 -21.40 12.17 -4.71
C GLU A 29 -20.74 12.61 -6.02
N ARG A 30 -21.24 13.69 -6.61
CA ARG A 30 -20.55 14.35 -7.72
C ARG A 30 -19.38 15.14 -7.16
N ARG A 31 -18.20 14.94 -7.73
CA ARG A 31 -16.96 15.60 -7.31
C ARG A 31 -16.51 16.59 -8.36
N SER A 32 -15.92 17.68 -7.90
CA SER A 32 -15.26 18.64 -8.77
C SER A 32 -13.92 18.08 -9.24
N LYS A 33 -13.38 18.71 -10.29
CA LYS A 33 -12.02 18.45 -10.75
C LYS A 33 -10.99 18.70 -9.65
N ALA A 34 -11.18 19.76 -8.84
CA ALA A 34 -10.26 20.10 -7.75
C ALA A 34 -10.25 19.02 -6.66
N ASP A 35 -11.42 18.44 -6.35
CA ASP A 35 -11.51 17.32 -5.40
C ASP A 35 -10.71 16.12 -5.90
N HIS A 36 -10.74 15.86 -7.21
CA HIS A 36 -9.98 14.76 -7.81
C HIS A 36 -8.47 15.02 -7.80
N VAL A 37 -8.05 16.24 -8.11
CA VAL A 37 -6.64 16.64 -8.04
C VAL A 37 -6.08 16.41 -6.64
N HIS A 38 -6.80 16.77 -5.59
CA HIS A 38 -6.34 16.60 -4.20
C HIS A 38 -5.94 15.16 -3.87
N TRP A 39 -6.86 14.20 -4.06
CA TRP A 39 -6.59 12.81 -3.68
C TRP A 39 -5.59 12.13 -4.63
N LEU A 40 -5.56 12.55 -5.90
CA LEU A 40 -4.58 12.10 -6.89
C LEU A 40 -3.17 12.59 -6.55
N SER A 41 -3.00 13.85 -6.12
CA SER A 41 -1.70 14.36 -5.65
C SER A 41 -1.18 13.60 -4.44
N ALA A 42 -2.07 13.18 -3.54
CA ALA A 42 -1.71 12.32 -2.43
C ALA A 42 -1.41 10.87 -2.86
N GLN A 43 -2.11 10.35 -3.88
CA GLN A 43 -1.79 9.02 -4.42
C GLN A 43 -0.44 9.02 -5.16
N ALA A 44 -0.19 10.03 -5.99
CA ALA A 44 1.07 10.20 -6.71
C ALA A 44 2.25 10.32 -5.75
N PHE A 45 2.09 11.03 -4.62
CA PHE A 45 3.13 11.08 -3.58
C PHE A 45 3.56 9.68 -3.16
N LYS A 46 2.60 8.79 -2.92
CA LYS A 46 2.88 7.44 -2.41
C LYS A 46 3.66 6.62 -3.42
N GLU A 47 3.19 6.53 -4.67
CA GLU A 47 3.89 5.75 -5.71
C GLU A 47 5.28 6.34 -5.97
N TYR A 48 5.39 7.68 -6.05
CA TYR A 48 6.68 8.33 -6.34
C TYR A 48 7.68 8.20 -5.19
N SER A 49 7.21 8.24 -3.94
CA SER A 49 8.08 8.25 -2.76
C SER A 49 8.90 6.97 -2.57
N ALA A 50 8.45 5.84 -3.16
CA ALA A 50 9.13 4.56 -3.12
C ALA A 50 10.34 4.46 -4.10
N ILE A 51 10.35 5.27 -5.17
CA ILE A 51 11.35 5.17 -6.25
C ILE A 51 12.78 5.38 -5.74
N LYS A 52 13.04 6.52 -5.08
CA LYS A 52 14.40 6.87 -4.61
C LYS A 52 14.96 5.86 -3.60
N PRO A 53 14.19 5.39 -2.60
CA PRO A 53 14.63 4.34 -1.68
C PRO A 53 14.98 3.03 -2.36
N ILE A 54 14.13 2.55 -3.27
CA ILE A 54 14.37 1.30 -4.01
C ILE A 54 15.62 1.43 -4.87
N PHE A 55 15.74 2.52 -5.62
CA PHE A 55 16.94 2.80 -6.42
C PHE A 55 18.22 2.82 -5.56
N THR A 56 18.16 3.47 -4.40
CA THR A 56 19.29 3.53 -3.46
C THR A 56 19.63 2.15 -2.90
N ALA A 57 18.64 1.31 -2.64
CA ALA A 57 18.85 -0.07 -2.18
C ALA A 57 19.52 -0.91 -3.27
N LEU A 58 19.02 -0.87 -4.50
CA LEU A 58 19.61 -1.58 -5.64
C LEU A 58 21.07 -1.19 -5.87
N ALA A 59 21.39 0.11 -5.85
CA ALA A 59 22.76 0.59 -5.99
C ALA A 59 23.71 0.04 -4.91
N LYS A 60 23.20 -0.20 -3.70
CA LYS A 60 23.98 -0.79 -2.60
C LYS A 60 24.08 -2.30 -2.66
N LEU A 61 23.08 -2.98 -3.18
CA LEU A 61 23.05 -4.45 -3.28
C LEU A 61 23.85 -4.96 -4.49
N TYR A 62 23.96 -4.17 -5.55
CA TYR A 62 24.65 -4.56 -6.78
C TYR A 62 26.07 -5.11 -6.58
N PRO A 63 26.96 -4.53 -5.74
CA PRO A 63 28.30 -5.07 -5.49
C PRO A 63 28.32 -6.46 -4.82
N GLU A 64 27.21 -6.88 -4.24
CA GLU A 64 27.07 -8.09 -3.42
C GLU A 64 26.27 -9.18 -4.11
N LEU A 65 25.83 -8.92 -5.35
CA LEU A 65 25.19 -9.89 -6.23
C LEU A 65 26.14 -11.08 -6.46
N ASP A 66 25.62 -12.30 -6.39
CA ASP A 66 26.37 -13.56 -6.50
C ASP A 66 27.35 -13.85 -5.35
N ARG A 67 27.42 -12.97 -4.35
CA ARG A 67 28.23 -13.18 -3.14
C ARG A 67 27.33 -13.46 -1.94
N GLU A 68 26.48 -12.50 -1.61
CA GLU A 68 25.58 -12.56 -0.46
C GLU A 68 24.12 -12.28 -0.84
N ILE A 69 23.87 -11.69 -2.02
CA ILE A 69 22.54 -11.40 -2.52
C ILE A 69 22.22 -12.34 -3.68
N ASP A 70 21.08 -13.04 -3.58
CA ASP A 70 20.57 -13.90 -4.63
C ASP A 70 20.07 -13.07 -5.82
N ARG A 71 20.23 -13.61 -7.04
CA ARG A 71 19.79 -12.93 -8.25
C ARG A 71 18.28 -12.69 -8.29
N HIS A 72 17.49 -13.60 -7.71
CA HIS A 72 16.04 -13.46 -7.64
C HIS A 72 15.60 -12.34 -6.71
N ASP A 73 16.27 -12.18 -5.55
CA ASP A 73 15.97 -11.08 -4.62
C ASP A 73 16.29 -9.71 -5.25
N PHE A 74 17.37 -9.65 -6.03
CA PHE A 74 17.73 -8.44 -6.78
C PHE A 74 16.73 -8.17 -7.92
N GLU A 75 16.36 -9.19 -8.69
CA GLU A 75 15.36 -9.12 -9.75
C GLU A 75 14.01 -8.61 -9.22
N GLU A 76 13.49 -9.18 -8.13
CA GLU A 76 12.22 -8.76 -7.51
C GLU A 76 12.25 -7.27 -7.15
N LEU A 77 13.37 -6.77 -6.62
CA LEU A 77 13.52 -5.36 -6.28
C LEU A 77 13.60 -4.46 -7.52
N THR A 78 14.17 -4.94 -8.64
CA THR A 78 14.17 -4.21 -9.91
C THR A 78 12.78 -4.16 -10.55
N GLU A 79 12.01 -5.25 -10.50
CA GLU A 79 10.62 -5.28 -10.95
C GLU A 79 9.78 -4.29 -10.15
N LYS A 80 9.96 -4.29 -8.82
CA LYS A 80 9.30 -3.32 -7.96
C LYS A 80 9.65 -1.87 -8.31
N LEU A 81 10.93 -1.57 -8.62
CA LEU A 81 11.31 -0.23 -9.07
C LEU A 81 10.57 0.16 -10.36
N ALA A 82 10.47 -0.77 -11.31
CA ALA A 82 9.80 -0.52 -12.58
C ALA A 82 8.30 -0.25 -12.37
N ASP A 83 7.63 -1.04 -11.53
CA ASP A 83 6.20 -0.88 -11.23
C ASP A 83 5.91 0.45 -10.52
N GLU A 84 6.63 0.77 -9.44
CA GLU A 84 6.44 2.02 -8.70
C GLU A 84 6.70 3.25 -9.59
N THR A 85 7.71 3.16 -10.48
CA THR A 85 8.01 4.22 -11.45
C THR A 85 6.88 4.38 -12.47
N LYS A 86 6.35 3.27 -12.98
CA LYS A 86 5.21 3.27 -13.91
C LYS A 86 3.95 3.82 -13.24
N HIS A 87 3.65 3.41 -12.02
CA HIS A 87 2.47 3.88 -11.27
C HIS A 87 2.57 5.38 -10.99
N ALA A 88 3.73 5.85 -10.54
CA ALA A 88 3.97 7.28 -10.34
C ALA A 88 3.76 8.08 -11.63
N ARG A 89 4.36 7.63 -12.75
CA ARG A 89 4.16 8.25 -14.06
C ARG A 89 2.68 8.32 -14.43
N LEU A 90 1.95 7.21 -14.35
CA LEU A 90 0.53 7.16 -14.74
C LEU A 90 -0.33 8.15 -13.95
N VAL A 91 -0.12 8.26 -12.63
CA VAL A 91 -0.89 9.18 -11.79
C VAL A 91 -0.45 10.63 -12.01
N MET A 92 0.85 10.88 -12.21
CA MET A 92 1.38 12.21 -12.49
C MET A 92 0.93 12.72 -13.86
N ASP A 93 1.01 11.92 -14.92
CA ASP A 93 0.52 12.27 -16.27
C ASP A 93 -0.98 12.66 -16.22
N LEU A 94 -1.78 11.93 -15.44
CA LEU A 94 -3.18 12.27 -15.21
C LEU A 94 -3.35 13.60 -14.45
N LEU A 95 -2.51 13.87 -13.44
CA LEU A 95 -2.52 15.16 -12.76
C LEU A 95 -2.14 16.31 -13.69
N GLU A 96 -1.16 16.11 -14.58
CA GLU A 96 -0.76 17.11 -15.57
C GLU A 96 -1.88 17.36 -16.58
N GLU A 97 -2.52 16.31 -17.08
CA GLU A 97 -3.67 16.43 -17.99
C GLU A 97 -4.85 17.16 -17.33
N LEU A 98 -5.12 16.85 -16.05
CA LEU A 98 -6.16 17.54 -15.31
C LEU A 98 -5.76 18.99 -15.08
N THR A 99 -4.60 19.28 -14.50
CA THR A 99 -4.25 20.65 -14.09
C THR A 99 -3.84 21.56 -15.25
N GLY A 100 -3.37 21.00 -16.36
CA GLY A 100 -2.75 21.73 -17.47
C GLY A 100 -1.33 22.21 -17.16
N ASN A 101 -0.75 21.79 -16.03
CA ASN A 101 0.57 22.19 -15.58
C ASN A 101 1.46 20.98 -15.43
N ARG A 102 2.76 21.17 -15.59
CA ARG A 102 3.76 20.16 -15.21
C ARG A 102 3.69 19.91 -13.70
N VAL A 103 3.74 18.65 -13.30
CA VAL A 103 3.70 18.23 -11.89
C VAL A 103 5.05 17.66 -11.50
N THR A 104 5.58 18.15 -10.40
CA THR A 104 6.84 17.68 -9.81
C THR A 104 6.59 17.05 -8.45
N PHE A 105 7.60 16.38 -7.90
CA PHE A 105 7.52 15.82 -6.55
C PHE A 105 7.15 16.87 -5.47
N ALA A 106 7.56 18.13 -5.66
CA ALA A 106 7.26 19.22 -4.72
C ALA A 106 5.77 19.59 -4.68
N ASP A 107 5.03 19.26 -5.73
CA ASP A 107 3.59 19.55 -5.86
C ASP A 107 2.72 18.44 -5.25
N LEU A 108 3.32 17.32 -4.85
CA LEU A 108 2.63 16.15 -4.34
C LEU A 108 2.31 16.29 -2.83
N LEU A 109 1.23 15.64 -2.40
CA LEU A 109 0.69 15.84 -1.05
C LEU A 109 1.06 14.69 -0.13
N TRP A 110 2.02 14.92 0.79
CA TRP A 110 2.26 13.99 1.87
C TRP A 110 1.35 14.25 3.07
N LEU A 111 0.22 13.54 3.11
CA LEU A 111 -0.84 13.77 4.09
C LEU A 111 -0.47 13.31 5.52
N PRO A 112 -1.02 13.95 6.57
CA PRO A 112 -0.70 13.64 7.97
C PRO A 112 -0.94 12.17 8.38
N GLN A 113 -2.03 11.54 7.95
CA GLN A 113 -2.35 10.16 8.27
C GLN A 113 -1.46 9.17 7.52
N ASP A 114 -0.95 9.55 6.35
CA ASP A 114 0.06 8.78 5.62
C ASP A 114 1.42 8.83 6.31
N ARG A 115 1.83 10.01 6.82
CA ARG A 115 3.01 10.14 7.72
C ARG A 115 2.88 9.26 8.96
N LYS A 116 1.68 9.21 9.57
CA LYS A 116 1.41 8.34 10.72
C LYS A 116 1.51 6.86 10.33
N LEU A 117 1.01 6.48 9.16
CA LEU A 117 1.14 5.11 8.63
C LEU A 117 2.61 4.71 8.47
N ALA A 118 3.44 5.57 7.87
CA ALA A 118 4.88 5.35 7.73
C ALA A 118 5.56 5.16 9.11
N ARG A 119 5.21 5.98 10.11
CA ARG A 119 5.72 5.84 11.48
C ARG A 119 5.31 4.53 12.13
N ILE A 120 4.07 4.07 11.96
CA ILE A 120 3.62 2.78 12.50
C ILE A 120 4.40 1.64 11.86
N ARG A 121 4.55 1.64 10.53
CA ARG A 121 5.36 0.64 9.81
C ARG A 121 6.79 0.59 10.34
N SER A 122 7.41 1.75 10.57
CA SER A 122 8.79 1.82 11.07
C SER A 122 8.99 1.24 12.48
N ARG A 123 7.92 1.13 13.29
CA ARG A 123 7.99 0.47 14.61
C ARG A 123 8.07 -1.05 14.51
N PHE A 124 7.56 -1.62 13.42
CA PHE A 124 7.59 -3.06 13.15
C PHE A 124 8.78 -3.45 12.30
N SER A 125 9.07 -2.70 11.25
CA SER A 125 10.28 -2.89 10.45
C SER A 125 10.77 -1.54 9.92
N ARG A 126 11.87 -1.06 10.49
CA ARG A 126 12.47 0.23 10.11
C ARG A 126 13.03 0.20 8.70
N SER A 127 13.68 -0.92 8.36
CA SER A 127 14.26 -1.20 7.05
C SER A 127 13.19 -1.19 5.96
N TYR A 128 12.10 -1.93 6.17
CA TYR A 128 11.00 -2.04 5.21
C TYR A 128 10.20 -0.74 5.11
N ALA A 129 9.96 -0.05 6.22
CA ALA A 129 9.29 1.26 6.18
C ALA A 129 10.09 2.31 5.40
N THR A 130 11.42 2.23 5.40
CA THR A 130 12.28 3.14 4.64
C THR A 130 12.19 2.87 3.14
N LEU A 131 12.10 1.59 2.73
CA LEU A 131 11.82 1.22 1.32
C LEU A 131 10.47 1.77 0.83
N LEU A 132 9.46 1.78 1.70
CA LEU A 132 8.08 2.07 1.32
C LEU A 132 7.69 3.55 1.36
N HIS A 133 8.32 4.37 2.23
CA HIS A 133 7.86 5.74 2.52
C HIS A 133 9.00 6.72 2.86
N GLY A 134 10.27 6.36 2.62
CA GLY A 134 11.39 6.95 3.35
C GLY A 134 12.33 7.86 2.57
N ASN A 135 12.58 9.06 3.08
CA ASN A 135 13.75 9.91 2.76
C ASN A 135 15.00 9.48 3.58
N GLY A 136 15.17 8.17 3.81
CA GLY A 136 16.20 7.60 4.68
C GLY A 136 17.15 6.67 3.94
N ALA A 137 18.40 6.57 4.41
CA ALA A 137 19.37 5.62 3.86
C ALA A 137 19.20 4.26 4.52
N ILE A 138 18.80 3.25 3.75
CA ILE A 138 18.78 1.86 4.21
C ILE A 138 20.23 1.41 4.40
N LYS A 139 20.56 0.85 5.56
CA LYS A 139 21.90 0.28 5.78
C LYS A 139 21.98 -1.13 5.17
N GLU A 140 23.16 -1.54 4.74
CA GLU A 140 23.36 -2.85 4.09
C GLU A 140 22.90 -4.02 4.97
N ASN A 141 23.24 -3.97 6.26
CA ASN A 141 22.79 -4.93 7.25
C ASN A 141 21.27 -4.91 7.49
N GLU A 142 20.58 -3.79 7.26
CA GLU A 142 19.13 -3.68 7.42
C GLU A 142 18.37 -4.37 6.29
N ILE A 143 18.96 -4.48 5.09
CA ILE A 143 18.35 -5.22 3.97
C ILE A 143 18.35 -6.73 4.28
N ARG A 144 19.47 -7.23 4.82
CA ARG A 144 19.74 -8.64 5.12
C ARG A 144 19.10 -9.17 6.41
N ARG A 145 18.28 -8.38 7.12
CA ARG A 145 17.66 -8.80 8.39
C ARG A 145 16.52 -9.79 8.16
N THR A 146 16.65 -10.97 8.74
CA THR A 146 15.62 -12.04 8.77
C THR A 146 14.83 -12.08 10.09
N ASP A 147 15.29 -11.37 11.11
CA ASP A 147 14.62 -11.29 12.41
C ASP A 147 13.31 -10.46 12.38
N GLU A 148 13.02 -9.81 11.25
CA GLU A 148 11.79 -9.07 10.97
C GLU A 148 10.95 -9.73 9.86
N ASP A 149 11.22 -10.97 9.45
CA ASP A 149 10.53 -11.62 8.31
C ASP A 149 9.02 -11.74 8.54
N LEU A 150 8.60 -12.03 9.77
CA LEU A 150 7.18 -12.09 10.14
C LEU A 150 6.54 -10.69 10.01
N GLU A 151 7.22 -9.66 10.51
CA GLU A 151 6.80 -8.27 10.43
C GLU A 151 6.68 -7.82 8.98
N ARG A 152 7.70 -8.07 8.16
CA ARG A 152 7.73 -7.75 6.72
C ARG A 152 6.57 -8.43 6.00
N ALA A 153 6.42 -9.75 6.15
CA ALA A 153 5.34 -10.50 5.52
C ALA A 153 3.95 -10.01 5.95
N ALA A 154 3.77 -9.68 7.23
CA ALA A 154 2.53 -9.09 7.74
C ALA A 154 2.27 -7.69 7.15
N ILE A 155 3.29 -6.84 7.03
CA ILE A 155 3.17 -5.54 6.36
C ILE A 155 2.79 -5.75 4.89
N THR A 156 3.50 -6.58 4.13
CA THR A 156 3.23 -6.87 2.72
C THR A 156 1.80 -7.35 2.48
N LEU A 157 1.25 -8.20 3.36
CA LEU A 157 -0.15 -8.62 3.26
C LEU A 157 -1.14 -7.44 3.32
N THR A 158 -0.83 -6.40 4.10
CA THR A 158 -1.61 -5.15 4.14
C THR A 158 -1.37 -4.24 2.94
N GLU A 159 -0.27 -4.42 2.21
CA GLU A 159 0.11 -3.61 1.04
C GLU A 159 -0.67 -3.97 -0.20
N GLY A 160 -0.88 -5.27 -0.44
CA GLY A 160 -1.88 -5.76 -1.40
C GLY A 160 -3.31 -5.29 -1.09
N GLY A 161 -3.52 -4.52 0.00
CA GLY A 161 -4.72 -3.74 0.27
C GLY A 161 -4.91 -2.50 -0.63
N GLY A 162 -3.86 -2.01 -1.31
CA GLY A 162 -3.96 -0.94 -2.32
C GLY A 162 -4.98 -1.24 -3.42
N GLY A 163 -5.20 -2.53 -3.70
CA GLY A 163 -6.20 -3.02 -4.63
C GLY A 163 -7.64 -2.57 -4.36
N ALA A 164 -8.02 -2.11 -3.16
CA ALA A 164 -9.37 -1.57 -2.93
C ALA A 164 -9.60 -0.27 -3.72
N LEU A 165 -8.65 0.66 -3.67
CA LEU A 165 -8.66 1.89 -4.46
C LEU A 165 -8.65 1.56 -5.95
N TYR A 166 -7.64 0.82 -6.40
CA TYR A 166 -7.45 0.52 -7.82
C TYR A 166 -8.66 -0.22 -8.41
N ARG A 167 -9.27 -1.16 -7.67
CA ARG A 167 -10.49 -1.86 -8.09
C ARG A 167 -11.73 -0.98 -8.17
N ILE A 168 -11.91 -0.02 -7.27
CA ILE A 168 -13.06 0.90 -7.36
C ILE A 168 -12.85 1.88 -8.49
N CYS A 169 -11.68 2.51 -8.55
CA CYS A 169 -11.34 3.50 -9.56
C CYS A 169 -11.40 2.89 -10.98
N SER A 170 -10.85 1.69 -11.19
CA SER A 170 -10.91 0.99 -12.49
C SER A 170 -12.32 0.66 -12.98
N LYS A 171 -13.33 0.69 -12.10
CA LYS A 171 -14.73 0.42 -12.40
C LYS A 171 -15.58 1.67 -12.55
N LEU A 172 -15.00 2.87 -12.45
CA LEU A 172 -15.74 4.10 -12.68
C LEU A 172 -16.26 4.14 -14.12
N ARG A 173 -17.55 4.44 -14.29
CA ARG A 173 -18.24 4.41 -15.59
C ARG A 173 -18.65 5.79 -16.11
N ARG A 174 -18.43 6.85 -15.34
CA ARG A 174 -18.86 8.20 -15.74
C ARG A 174 -17.91 8.79 -16.77
N ASN A 175 -18.44 9.60 -17.66
CA ASN A 175 -17.68 10.31 -18.70
C ASN A 175 -16.76 11.39 -18.10
N GLY A 176 -15.81 11.88 -18.90
CA GLY A 176 -14.89 12.95 -18.48
C GLY A 176 -13.77 12.45 -17.56
N THR A 177 -13.51 13.17 -16.48
CA THR A 177 -12.40 12.91 -15.54
C THR A 177 -12.44 11.50 -14.94
N GLU A 178 -13.61 11.01 -14.53
CA GLU A 178 -13.74 9.69 -13.92
C GLU A 178 -13.37 8.55 -14.89
N ARG A 179 -13.63 8.72 -16.20
CA ARG A 179 -13.21 7.74 -17.21
C ARG A 179 -11.69 7.68 -17.34
N LYS A 180 -11.01 8.83 -17.29
CA LYS A 180 -9.54 8.91 -17.34
C LYS A 180 -8.92 8.25 -16.10
N ILE A 181 -9.47 8.55 -14.92
CA ILE A 181 -9.12 7.87 -13.67
C ILE A 181 -9.31 6.35 -13.83
N ALA A 182 -10.42 5.89 -14.39
CA ALA A 182 -10.66 4.46 -14.56
C ALA A 182 -9.61 3.77 -15.43
N LEU A 183 -9.17 4.41 -16.51
CA LEU A 183 -8.15 3.85 -17.41
C LEU A 183 -6.81 3.70 -16.69
N VAL A 184 -6.34 4.75 -16.01
CA VAL A 184 -5.08 4.73 -15.25
C VAL A 184 -5.11 3.66 -14.16
N PHE A 185 -6.17 3.64 -13.35
CA PHE A 185 -6.27 2.73 -12.21
C PHE A 185 -6.55 1.29 -12.63
N LYS A 186 -7.03 1.06 -13.86
CA LYS A 186 -7.12 -0.29 -14.44
C LYS A 186 -5.75 -0.83 -14.79
N GLU A 187 -4.85 -0.01 -15.32
CA GLU A 187 -3.48 -0.41 -15.64
C GLU A 187 -2.72 -0.76 -14.35
N ILE A 188 -2.76 0.12 -13.35
CA ILE A 188 -2.14 -0.14 -12.03
C ILE A 188 -2.70 -1.42 -11.38
N LEU A 189 -4.02 -1.64 -11.48
CA LEU A 189 -4.64 -2.84 -10.91
C LEU A 189 -4.11 -4.16 -11.51
N VAL A 190 -3.75 -4.16 -12.80
CA VAL A 190 -3.21 -5.36 -13.46
C VAL A 190 -1.88 -5.73 -12.81
N ASP A 191 -0.97 -4.77 -12.65
CA ASP A 191 0.34 -4.97 -12.02
C ASP A 191 0.17 -5.42 -10.55
N GLU A 192 -0.68 -4.72 -9.79
CA GLU A 192 -0.96 -5.01 -8.38
C GLU A 192 -1.57 -6.40 -8.12
N THR A 193 -2.27 -6.97 -9.10
CA THR A 193 -2.89 -8.28 -8.95
C THR A 193 -1.85 -9.39 -8.94
N ALA A 194 -0.72 -9.22 -9.65
CA ALA A 194 0.40 -10.16 -9.62
C ALA A 194 1.08 -10.20 -8.24
N HIS A 195 1.17 -9.04 -7.57
CA HIS A 195 1.85 -8.88 -6.26
C HIS A 195 1.02 -9.31 -5.05
N LYS A 196 -0.28 -9.55 -5.23
CA LYS A 196 -1.25 -9.69 -4.14
C LYS A 196 -1.05 -10.92 -3.25
N ASP A 197 -0.45 -11.98 -3.79
CA ASP A 197 -0.31 -13.26 -3.11
C ASP A 197 1.04 -13.45 -2.40
N ALA A 198 2.03 -12.59 -2.64
CA ALA A 198 3.37 -12.69 -2.06
C ALA A 198 3.34 -12.70 -0.53
N GLY A 199 2.64 -11.74 0.10
CA GLY A 199 2.55 -11.67 1.56
C GLY A 199 1.86 -12.89 2.20
N ALA A 200 0.83 -13.43 1.55
CA ALA A 200 0.14 -14.63 2.03
C ALA A 200 1.01 -15.89 1.90
N HIS A 201 1.81 -15.97 0.83
CA HIS A 201 2.77 -17.03 0.60
C HIS A 201 3.86 -17.02 1.68
N SER A 202 4.50 -15.87 1.94
CA SER A 202 5.54 -15.74 2.97
C SER A 202 5.00 -16.02 4.38
N LEU A 203 3.78 -15.58 4.71
CA LEU A 203 3.17 -15.92 6.01
C LEU A 203 2.90 -17.43 6.16
N ALA A 204 2.76 -18.19 5.07
CA ALA A 204 2.50 -19.61 5.16
C ALA A 204 3.69 -20.42 5.68
N SER A 205 4.92 -20.00 5.41
CA SER A 205 6.13 -20.59 5.98
C SER A 205 6.40 -20.08 7.40
N LEU A 206 6.07 -18.83 7.71
CA LEU A 206 6.42 -18.18 8.98
C LEU A 206 5.41 -18.42 10.12
N VAL A 207 4.11 -18.54 9.81
CA VAL A 207 3.05 -18.63 10.83
C VAL A 207 2.71 -20.09 11.13
N LYS A 208 3.51 -20.71 12.00
CA LYS A 208 3.30 -22.09 12.48
C LYS A 208 2.71 -22.18 13.89
N THR A 209 2.89 -21.14 14.70
CA THR A 209 2.47 -21.12 16.11
C THR A 209 1.38 -20.09 16.37
N ARG A 210 0.66 -20.27 17.47
CA ARG A 210 -0.33 -19.29 17.95
C ARG A 210 0.30 -17.92 18.22
N ALA A 211 1.50 -17.91 18.81
CA ALA A 211 2.22 -16.66 19.11
C ALA A 211 2.57 -15.88 17.83
N ALA A 212 3.07 -16.58 16.79
CA ALA A 212 3.35 -15.96 15.48
C ALA A 212 2.06 -15.43 14.84
N PHE A 213 0.97 -16.18 14.93
CA PHE A 213 -0.35 -15.72 14.45
C PHE A 213 -0.82 -14.46 15.17
N GLU A 214 -0.79 -14.44 16.51
CA GLU A 214 -1.22 -13.29 17.31
C GLU A 214 -0.35 -12.06 17.05
N ARG A 215 0.97 -12.25 16.83
CA ARG A 215 1.88 -11.19 16.44
C ARG A 215 1.53 -10.62 15.06
N ALA A 216 1.39 -11.45 14.03
CA ALA A 216 1.01 -11.00 12.69
C ALA A 216 -0.36 -10.33 12.66
N ALA A 217 -1.35 -10.88 13.38
CA ALA A 217 -2.69 -10.30 13.48
C ALA A 217 -2.66 -8.89 14.09
N ARG A 218 -1.85 -8.66 15.14
CA ARG A 218 -1.68 -7.31 15.72
C ARG A 218 -1.12 -6.31 14.71
N ILE A 219 -0.08 -6.71 13.97
CA ILE A 219 0.56 -5.86 12.95
C ILE A 219 -0.46 -5.50 11.85
N ILE A 220 -1.16 -6.50 11.32
CA ILE A 220 -2.20 -6.30 10.29
C ILE A 220 -3.30 -5.37 10.82
N CYS A 221 -3.79 -5.57 12.04
CA CYS A 221 -4.80 -4.72 12.65
C CYS A 221 -4.33 -3.27 12.77
N GLU A 222 -3.14 -3.02 13.33
CA GLU A 222 -2.65 -1.66 13.57
C GLU A 222 -2.42 -0.90 12.25
N ILE A 223 -1.74 -1.54 11.30
CA ILE A 223 -1.46 -0.94 9.99
C ILE A 223 -2.75 -0.72 9.20
N SER A 224 -3.64 -1.71 9.16
CA SER A 224 -4.87 -1.59 8.38
C SER A 224 -5.83 -0.56 8.97
N SER A 225 -5.92 -0.47 10.31
CA SER A 225 -6.71 0.56 10.99
C SER A 225 -6.19 1.97 10.66
N GLN A 226 -4.86 2.16 10.65
CA GLN A 226 -4.29 3.44 10.22
C GLN A 226 -4.49 3.70 8.72
N ARG A 227 -4.46 2.64 7.89
CA ARG A 227 -4.72 2.74 6.44
C ARG A 227 -6.14 3.24 6.14
N LEU A 228 -7.14 2.84 6.93
CA LEU A 228 -8.51 3.38 6.81
C LEU A 228 -8.54 4.89 7.06
N ARG A 229 -7.88 5.37 8.12
CA ARG A 229 -7.79 6.81 8.42
C ARG A 229 -7.04 7.57 7.33
N MET A 230 -5.95 7.01 6.84
CA MET A 230 -5.20 7.57 5.72
C MET A 230 -6.06 7.67 4.46
N ARG A 231 -6.79 6.60 4.11
CA ARG A 231 -7.68 6.62 2.95
C ARG A 231 -8.81 7.63 3.11
N ASN A 232 -9.38 7.74 4.31
CA ASN A 232 -10.44 8.71 4.59
C ASN A 232 -9.93 10.15 4.44
N GLU A 233 -8.76 10.47 5.00
CA GLU A 233 -8.13 11.79 4.83
C GLU A 233 -7.81 12.08 3.36
N GLN A 234 -7.26 11.10 2.63
CA GLN A 234 -6.94 11.24 1.22
C GLN A 234 -8.16 11.66 0.37
N PHE A 235 -9.35 11.19 0.73
CA PHE A 235 -10.60 11.54 0.04
C PHE A 235 -11.36 12.71 0.68
N GLY A 236 -10.73 13.49 1.56
CA GLY A 236 -11.37 14.65 2.19
C GLY A 236 -12.40 14.30 3.26
N PHE A 237 -12.21 13.17 3.96
CA PHE A 237 -13.06 12.67 5.05
C PHE A 237 -14.52 12.37 4.65
N PRO A 238 -14.77 11.52 3.63
CA PRO A 238 -16.13 11.17 3.22
C PRO A 238 -16.92 10.40 4.28
N LEU A 239 -16.25 9.79 5.27
CA LEU A 239 -16.89 9.12 6.41
C LEU A 239 -16.45 9.74 7.75
N LYS A 240 -17.34 9.67 8.74
CA LYS A 240 -17.06 10.09 10.12
C LYS A 240 -16.24 9.03 10.86
N GLU A 241 -15.47 9.45 11.86
CA GLU A 241 -14.59 8.56 12.64
C GLU A 241 -15.35 7.37 13.28
N TYR A 242 -16.59 7.56 13.72
CA TYR A 242 -17.37 6.46 14.30
C TYR A 242 -17.71 5.38 13.26
N GLU A 243 -17.91 5.75 11.99
CA GLU A 243 -18.18 4.79 10.91
C GLU A 243 -16.94 3.95 10.61
N ILE A 244 -15.76 4.57 10.62
CA ILE A 244 -14.48 3.88 10.48
C ILE A 244 -14.29 2.88 11.62
N LYS A 245 -14.53 3.28 12.86
CA LYS A 245 -14.44 2.38 14.03
C LYS A 245 -15.38 1.18 13.94
N VAL A 246 -16.60 1.36 13.42
CA VAL A 246 -17.53 0.25 13.17
C VAL A 246 -16.95 -0.74 12.16
N PHE A 247 -16.30 -0.26 11.09
CA PHE A 247 -15.65 -1.14 10.13
C PHE A 247 -14.43 -1.86 10.69
N GLU A 248 -13.62 -1.19 11.52
CA GLU A 248 -12.49 -1.81 12.22
C GLU A 248 -12.94 -2.94 13.12
N GLN A 249 -14.01 -2.73 13.89
CA GLN A 249 -14.57 -3.74 14.78
C GLN A 249 -15.06 -4.96 13.99
N ARG A 250 -15.84 -4.75 12.92
CA ARG A 250 -16.30 -5.83 12.04
C ARG A 250 -15.15 -6.60 11.39
N ALA A 251 -14.09 -5.90 10.99
CA ALA A 251 -12.92 -6.54 10.38
C ALA A 251 -12.20 -7.47 11.36
N ARG A 252 -12.10 -7.07 12.64
CA ARG A 252 -11.52 -7.90 13.71
C ARG A 252 -12.38 -9.13 14.01
N GLU A 253 -13.71 -8.97 14.03
CA GLU A 253 -14.66 -10.07 14.24
C GLU A 253 -14.64 -11.11 13.10
N ALA A 254 -14.45 -10.67 11.85
CA ALA A 254 -14.35 -11.56 10.70
C ALA A 254 -13.15 -12.53 10.76
N ALA A 255 -12.14 -12.25 11.59
CA ALA A 255 -10.96 -13.10 11.77
C ALA A 255 -11.07 -14.07 12.96
N THR A 256 -12.08 -13.90 13.82
CA THR A 256 -12.28 -14.73 15.02
C THR A 256 -13.27 -15.87 14.80
N HIS A 257 -14.15 -15.78 13.80
CA HIS A 257 -15.17 -16.79 13.54
C HIS A 257 -14.73 -17.76 12.42
N PRO A 258 -14.95 -19.08 12.56
CA PRO A 258 -14.54 -20.12 11.60
C PRO A 258 -14.95 -19.88 10.16
#